data_AF-A0A5N3RZU5-F1
#
_entry.id   AF-A0A5N3RZU5-F1
#
_cell.length_a   1.000
_cell.length_b   1.000
_cell.length_c   1.000
_cell.angle_alpha   90.00
_cell.angle_beta   90.00
_cell.angle_gamma   90.00
#
_symmetry.space_group_name_H-M   'P 1'
#
loop_
_entity.id
_entity.type
_entity.pdbx_description
1 polymer ?
#
loop_
_entity_poly.entity_id
_entity_poly.type
_entity_poly.pdbx_seq_one_letter_code
_entity_poly.pdbx_strand_id
1 'polypeptide(L)'
;MLSLLKFLIISNLVSVILVVAFERFTGLFGLSYWSDYAFFVVMILWGTAALYFIHPPESGFGSDKAERVAGSMVDSSVADEIDSKRFSSNTLFCIKLFVSGLPAFLIAVLTSLIP
;
A
#
# COMPACT_ATOMS: atom_id res chain seq x y z
N MET A 1 12.02 -15.52 2.68
CA MET A 1 10.65 -15.98 2.98
C MET A 1 10.20 -15.60 4.39
N LEU A 2 10.98 -15.88 5.44
CA LEU A 2 10.62 -15.52 6.82
C LEU A 2 10.30 -14.02 7.01
N SER A 3 11.03 -13.13 6.33
CA SER A 3 10.77 -11.68 6.37
C SER A 3 9.42 -11.30 5.76
N LEU A 4 8.98 -11.99 4.70
CA LEU A 4 7.69 -11.77 4.06
C LEU A 4 6.57 -12.30 4.95
N LEU A 5 6.72 -13.50 5.54
CA LEU A 5 5.74 -14.05 6.46
C LEU A 5 5.54 -13.15 7.69
N LYS A 6 6.63 -12.65 8.27
CA LYS A 6 6.57 -11.67 9.37
C LYS A 6 5.83 -10.40 8.94
N PHE A 7 6.14 -9.87 7.77
CA PHE A 7 5.46 -8.68 7.24
C PHE A 7 3.96 -8.93 7.05
N LEU A 8 3.59 -10.08 6.49
CA LEU A 8 2.20 -10.47 6.28
C LEU A 8 1.43 -10.53 7.61
N ILE A 9 1.99 -11.19 8.62
CA ILE A 9 1.34 -11.31 9.93
C ILE A 9 1.19 -9.94 10.59
N ILE A 10 2.27 -9.14 10.62
CA ILE A 10 2.27 -7.84 11.29
C ILE A 10 1.32 -6.86 10.59
N SER A 11 1.37 -6.77 9.26
CA SER A 11 0.55 -5.83 8.49
C SER A 11 -0.95 -6.12 8.62
N ASN A 12 -1.34 -7.41 8.57
CA ASN A 12 -2.73 -7.81 8.81
C ASN A 12 -3.14 -7.52 10.24
N LEU A 13 -2.31 -7.86 11.23
CA LEU A 13 -2.62 -7.61 12.64
C LEU A 13 -2.83 -6.12 12.91
N VAL A 14 -1.94 -5.26 12.42
CA VAL A 14 -2.04 -3.80 12.56
C VAL A 14 -3.31 -3.29 11.87
N SER A 15 -3.62 -3.77 10.66
CA SER A 15 -4.83 -3.35 9.93
C SER A 15 -6.10 -3.75 10.66
N VAL A 16 -6.18 -4.98 11.20
CA VAL A 16 -7.32 -5.44 12.00
C VAL A 16 -7.48 -4.57 13.24
N ILE A 17 -6.39 -4.32 13.98
CA ILE A 17 -6.43 -3.45 15.17
C ILE A 17 -6.95 -2.06 14.82
N LEU A 18 -6.50 -1.49 13.70
CA LEU A 18 -6.96 -0.17 13.25
C LEU A 18 -8.45 -0.16 12.95
N VAL A 19 -8.97 -1.15 12.22
CA VAL A 19 -10.41 -1.23 11.88
C VAL A 19 -11.25 -1.42 13.14
N VAL A 20 -10.86 -2.35 14.02
CA VAL A 20 -11.58 -2.63 15.27
C VAL A 20 -11.56 -1.41 16.19
N ALA A 21 -10.42 -0.74 16.34
CA ALA A 21 -10.33 0.46 17.15
C ALA A 21 -11.19 1.58 16.57
N PHE A 22 -11.10 1.83 15.26
CA PHE A 22 -11.87 2.87 14.58
C PHE A 22 -13.37 2.65 14.76
N GLU A 23 -13.85 1.42 14.54
CA GLU A 23 -15.27 1.10 14.71
C GLU A 23 -15.71 1.21 16.17
N ARG A 24 -14.88 0.77 17.13
CA ARG A 24 -15.21 0.88 18.56
C ARG A 24 -15.34 2.32 19.03
N PHE A 25 -14.49 3.23 18.52
CA PHE A 25 -14.50 4.64 18.94
C PHE A 25 -15.54 5.48 18.21
N THR A 26 -15.83 5.17 16.95
CA THR A 26 -16.72 6.01 16.12
C THR A 26 -18.10 5.39 15.89
N GLY A 27 -18.20 4.06 15.86
CA GLY A 27 -19.40 3.33 15.47
C GLY A 27 -19.92 3.71 14.08
N LEU A 28 -19.06 4.26 13.22
CA LEU A 28 -19.50 4.94 11.99
C LEU A 28 -19.95 3.94 10.93
N PHE A 29 -19.29 2.78 10.83
CA PHE A 29 -19.54 1.83 9.76
C PHE A 29 -20.59 0.76 10.13
N GLY A 30 -20.87 0.54 11.42
CA GLY A 30 -21.86 -0.43 11.87
C GLY A 30 -21.46 -1.88 11.58
N LEU A 31 -20.15 -2.18 11.68
CA LEU A 31 -19.59 -3.45 11.24
C LEU A 31 -20.13 -4.62 12.08
N SER A 32 -20.86 -5.52 11.44
CA SER A 32 -21.60 -6.59 12.12
C SER A 32 -21.04 -7.98 11.81
N TYR A 33 -20.40 -8.14 10.65
CA TYR A 33 -19.90 -9.43 10.18
C TYR A 33 -18.38 -9.42 10.02
N TRP A 34 -17.75 -10.59 10.19
CA TRP A 34 -16.31 -10.77 9.99
C TRP A 34 -15.86 -10.42 8.57
N SER A 35 -16.74 -10.60 7.57
CA SER A 35 -16.54 -10.18 6.19
C SER A 35 -16.27 -8.69 6.08
N ASP A 36 -16.94 -7.87 6.89
CA ASP A 36 -16.86 -6.41 6.82
C ASP A 36 -15.46 -5.96 7.29
N TYR A 37 -15.00 -6.50 8.42
CA TYR A 37 -13.65 -6.27 8.92
C TYR A 37 -12.58 -6.73 7.92
N ALA A 38 -12.76 -7.90 7.33
CA ALA A 38 -11.84 -8.43 6.32
C ALA A 38 -11.78 -7.52 5.08
N PHE A 39 -12.93 -7.01 4.62
CA PHE A 39 -13.01 -6.06 3.51
C PHE A 39 -12.24 -4.76 3.82
N PHE A 40 -12.43 -4.16 5.01
CA PHE A 40 -11.71 -2.95 5.38
C PHE A 40 -10.20 -3.17 5.54
N VAL A 41 -9.77 -4.34 6.01
CA VAL A 41 -8.34 -4.71 6.04
C VAL A 41 -7.76 -4.75 4.62
N VAL A 42 -8.47 -5.33 3.65
CA VAL A 42 -8.06 -5.30 2.24
C VAL A 42 -7.96 -3.86 1.74
N MET A 43 -8.97 -3.04 2.02
CA MET A 43 -8.99 -1.63 1.62
C MET A 43 -7.79 -0.85 2.17
N ILE A 44 -7.40 -1.08 3.43
CA ILE A 44 -6.22 -0.45 4.03
C ILE A 44 -4.94 -0.91 3.31
N LEU A 45 -4.74 -2.23 3.19
CA LEU A 45 -3.50 -2.78 2.64
C LEU A 45 -3.33 -2.46 1.15
N TRP A 46 -4.36 -2.72 0.34
CA TRP A 46 -4.32 -2.47 -1.10
C TRP A 46 -4.48 -1.00 -1.43
N GLY A 47 -5.27 -0.23 -0.68
CA GLY A 47 -5.34 1.21 -0.82
C GLY A 47 -3.99 1.87 -0.56
N THR A 48 -3.30 1.47 0.51
CA THR A 48 -1.93 1.95 0.78
C THR A 48 -0.97 1.55 -0.34
N ALA A 49 -1.02 0.30 -0.81
CA ALA A 49 -0.18 -0.14 -1.94
C ALA A 49 -0.43 0.70 -3.20
N ALA A 50 -1.70 0.99 -3.51
CA ALA A 50 -2.07 1.82 -4.66
C ALA A 50 -1.55 3.26 -4.52
N LEU A 51 -1.63 3.85 -3.33
CA LEU A 51 -1.11 5.20 -3.07
C LEU A 51 0.40 5.30 -3.34
N TYR A 52 1.18 4.33 -2.85
CA TYR A 52 2.62 4.25 -3.10
C TYR A 52 2.96 3.99 -4.57
N PHE A 53 2.09 3.26 -5.29
CA PHE A 53 2.31 2.95 -6.70
C PHE A 53 2.01 4.14 -7.62
N ILE A 54 0.94 4.89 -7.33
CA ILE A 54 0.49 6.03 -8.17
C ILE A 54 1.41 7.26 -8.00
N HIS A 55 2.13 7.37 -6.89
CA HIS A 55 3.03 8.49 -6.61
C HIS A 55 4.49 8.03 -6.52
N PRO A 56 5.12 7.64 -7.66
CA PRO A 56 6.52 7.23 -7.65
C PRO A 56 7.45 8.42 -7.34
N PRO A 57 8.65 8.14 -6.80
CA PRO A 57 9.62 9.16 -6.39
C PRO A 57 10.10 10.06 -7.55
N GLU A 58 9.99 9.63 -8.81
CA GLU A 58 10.43 10.38 -10.00
C GLU A 58 9.51 11.53 -10.44
N SER A 59 8.44 11.85 -9.72
CA SER A 59 7.45 12.86 -10.16
C SER A 59 7.92 14.33 -10.13
N GLY A 60 9.22 14.56 -9.92
CA GLY A 60 9.79 15.89 -9.64
C GLY A 60 10.20 16.73 -10.84
N PHE A 61 10.17 16.23 -12.08
CA PHE A 61 10.58 17.02 -13.24
C PHE A 61 9.49 17.04 -14.32
N GLY A 62 8.92 18.22 -14.54
CA GLY A 62 7.94 18.46 -15.58
C GLY A 62 8.42 18.03 -16.97
N SER A 63 7.48 17.56 -17.80
CA SER A 63 7.80 17.06 -19.15
C SER A 63 8.19 18.16 -20.16
N ASP A 64 8.22 19.42 -19.73
CA ASP A 64 8.41 20.55 -20.64
C ASP A 64 9.89 20.76 -21.03
N LYS A 65 10.07 21.50 -22.11
CA LYS A 65 11.40 21.71 -22.70
C LYS A 65 12.30 22.58 -21.83
N ALA A 66 11.75 23.54 -21.09
CA ALA A 66 12.54 24.43 -20.25
C ALA A 66 13.13 23.67 -19.07
N GLU A 67 12.32 22.79 -18.48
CA GLU A 67 12.71 21.99 -17.33
C GLU A 67 13.71 20.88 -17.68
N ARG A 68 13.56 20.22 -18.83
CA ARG A 68 14.58 19.27 -19.33
C ARG A 68 15.93 19.94 -19.58
N VAL A 69 15.92 21.17 -20.11
CA VAL A 69 17.16 21.93 -20.33
C VAL A 69 17.78 22.34 -19.00
N ALA A 70 16.99 22.88 -18.06
CA ALA A 70 17.48 23.23 -16.73
C ALA A 70 18.02 22.02 -15.96
N GLY A 71 17.34 20.88 -16.00
CA GLY A 71 17.79 19.63 -15.40
C GLY A 71 19.11 19.13 -15.99
N SER A 72 19.32 19.30 -17.30
CA SER A 72 20.58 18.91 -17.95
C SER A 72 21.78 19.79 -17.61
N MET A 73 21.56 20.96 -16.98
CA MET A 73 22.62 21.87 -16.55
C MET A 73 23.20 21.51 -15.17
N VAL A 74 22.62 20.52 -14.48
CA VAL A 74 23.05 20.04 -13.17
C VAL A 74 23.36 18.56 -13.27
N ASP A 75 24.40 18.10 -12.57
CA ASP A 75 24.67 16.67 -12.44
C ASP A 75 23.59 16.02 -11.57
N SER A 76 22.69 15.27 -12.21
CA SER A 76 21.61 14.53 -11.56
C SER A 76 21.99 13.11 -11.15
N SER A 77 23.21 12.64 -11.44
CA SER A 77 23.59 11.22 -11.28
C SER A 77 23.31 10.66 -9.89
N VAL A 78 23.60 11.45 -8.84
CA VAL A 78 23.34 11.08 -7.45
C VAL A 78 21.83 11.05 -7.15
N ALA A 79 21.07 12.01 -7.69
CA ALA A 79 19.62 12.06 -7.51
C ALA A 79 18.93 10.87 -8.21
N ASP A 80 19.34 10.56 -9.44
CA ASP A 80 18.84 9.44 -10.23
C ASP A 80 19.13 8.09 -9.58
N GLU A 81 20.32 7.93 -8.97
CA GLU A 81 20.66 6.72 -8.20
C GLU A 81 19.76 6.59 -6.95
N ILE A 82 19.46 7.70 -6.28
CA ILE A 82 18.58 7.69 -5.11
C ILE A 82 17.14 7.36 -5.52
N ASP A 83 16.64 7.96 -6.59
CA ASP A 83 15.26 7.76 -7.03
C ASP A 83 15.03 6.36 -7.59
N SER A 84 15.98 5.80 -8.34
CA SER A 84 15.91 4.39 -8.77
C SER A 84 15.90 3.41 -7.58
N LYS A 85 16.70 3.65 -6.54
CA LYS A 85 16.67 2.85 -5.29
C LYS A 85 15.32 2.99 -4.57
N ARG A 86 14.79 4.21 -4.47
CA ARG A 86 13.47 4.46 -3.86
C ARG A 86 12.35 3.80 -4.65
N PHE A 87 12.39 3.86 -5.97
CA PHE A 87 11.40 3.24 -6.85
C PHE A 87 11.39 1.72 -6.67
N SER A 88 12.55 1.08 -6.68
CA SER A 88 12.69 -0.36 -6.43
C SER A 88 12.20 -0.75 -5.02
N SER A 89 12.59 0.00 -3.99
CA SER A 89 12.15 -0.23 -2.62
C SER A 89 10.63 -0.08 -2.44
N ASN A 90 10.06 0.98 -3.01
CA ASN A 90 8.62 1.26 -2.96
C ASN A 90 7.84 0.18 -3.72
N THR A 91 8.33 -0.25 -4.89
CA THR A 91 7.71 -1.34 -5.66
C THR A 91 7.67 -2.64 -4.86
N LEU A 92 8.79 -2.99 -4.22
CA LEU A 92 8.87 -4.19 -3.39
C LEU A 92 7.97 -4.08 -2.14
N PHE A 93 7.82 -2.89 -1.57
CA PHE A 93 6.87 -2.62 -0.49
C PHE A 93 5.42 -2.75 -0.95
N CYS A 94 5.06 -2.20 -2.12
CA CYS A 94 3.73 -2.34 -2.72
C CYS A 94 3.36 -3.81 -2.94
N ILE A 95 4.30 -4.60 -3.48
CA ILE A 95 4.09 -6.04 -3.69
C ILE A 95 3.86 -6.75 -2.35
N LYS A 96 4.64 -6.42 -1.31
CA LYS A 96 4.44 -6.99 0.03
C LYS A 96 3.06 -6.67 0.59
N LEU A 97 2.60 -5.42 0.47
CA LEU A 97 1.26 -5.01 0.90
C LEU A 97 0.15 -5.73 0.13
N PHE A 98 0.30 -5.82 -1.20
CA PHE A 98 -0.64 -6.52 -2.07
C PHE A 98 -0.79 -8.00 -1.66
N VAL A 99 0.34 -8.71 -1.56
CA VAL A 99 0.37 -10.12 -1.13
C VAL A 99 -0.20 -10.28 0.28
N SER A 100 0.06 -9.33 1.17
CA SER A 100 -0.47 -9.37 2.54
C SER A 100 -1.98 -9.18 2.60
N GLY A 101 -2.61 -8.51 1.63
CA GLY A 101 -4.06 -8.38 1.57
C GLY A 101 -4.79 -9.63 1.06
N LEU A 102 -4.09 -10.58 0.42
CA LEU A 102 -4.71 -11.78 -0.15
C LEU A 102 -5.49 -12.63 0.86
N PRO A 103 -4.99 -12.93 2.08
CA PRO A 103 -5.76 -13.72 3.06
C PRO A 103 -7.06 -13.04 3.47
N ALA A 104 -7.03 -11.74 3.77
CA ALA A 104 -8.22 -10.98 4.12
C ALA A 104 -9.22 -10.91 2.94
N PHE A 105 -8.72 -10.77 1.71
CA PHE A 105 -9.53 -10.81 0.51
C PHE A 105 -10.23 -12.17 0.34
N LEU A 106 -9.49 -13.27 0.50
CA LEU A 106 -10.07 -14.61 0.45
C LEU A 106 -11.14 -14.81 1.51
N ILE A 107 -10.92 -14.34 2.75
CA ILE A 107 -11.93 -14.41 3.81
C ILE A 107 -13.18 -13.62 3.41
N ALA A 108 -13.02 -12.38 2.95
CA ALA A 108 -14.15 -11.53 2.56
C ALA A 108 -14.96 -12.13 1.40
N VAL A 109 -14.30 -12.73 0.41
CA VAL A 109 -14.97 -13.37 -0.73
C VAL A 109 -15.60 -14.72 -0.34
N LEU A 110 -14.91 -15.56 0.42
CA LEU A 110 -15.44 -16.86 0.81
C LEU A 110 -16.66 -16.72 1.74
N THR A 111 -16.63 -15.75 2.65
CA THR A 111 -17.76 -15.46 3.53
C THR A 111 -18.96 -14.85 2.82
N SER A 112 -18.75 -14.13 1.71
CA SER A 112 -19.86 -13.61 0.91
C SER A 112 -20.52 -14.63 -0.02
N LEU A 113 -19.82 -15.74 -0.30
CA LEU A 113 -20.31 -16.84 -1.14
C LEU A 113 -21.10 -17.90 -0.36
N ILE A 114 -20.99 -17.91 0.98
CA ILE A 114 -21.70 -18.84 1.85
C ILE A 114 -22.93 -18.08 2.41
N PRO A 115 -24.16 -18.53 2.10
CA PRO A 115 -25.39 -17.88 2.53
C PRO A 115 -25.66 -17.99 4.04
#